data_AF-A0A4Q9KCR3-F1
#
_entry.id   AF-A0A4Q9KCR3-F1
#
_cell.length_a   1.000
_cell.length_b   1.000
_cell.length_c   1.000
_cell.angle_alpha   90.00
_cell.angle_beta   90.00
_cell.angle_gamma   90.00
#
_symmetry.space_group_name_H-M   'P 1'
#
loop_
_entity.id
_entity.type
_entity.pdbx_description
1 polymer ?
#
loop_
_entity_poly.entity_id
_entity_poly.type
_entity_poly.pdbx_seq_one_letter_code
_entity_poly.pdbx_strand_id
1 'polypeptide(L)'
;MGQEGRSFGSIERRSGYFRARYVGADRQRHDAPHLFSERIDAEHWLGEVHRSISREEWRPPVKVKGRPDDLDTLAGYARHCLAERELTPRTREEYGRLLEKLIAPTLGAIQLKHLEPDRIRRWYSTVLSADRPVQRKHAYSLLRSILREAEDEGLIDRNPCRVRNVGKVRRTRDIEPATPAELNKLLDLPPKQGLPVLLAGWCGLRSGEVRGLRRRDLDLTEGVVRVRQAVTRTKGQVHVGAQKAAAGTRDVGIPPHPIPYLAKYVAALPMTGRDGFLFPGGDGVSPMSEKALRYAYGKARKVIGREDLTFHDMCHSAASLAGMTGAPTAELKAMMGHATAGMVERYQHATRASRSRLAENMSKARGDLRPVCATRSSGGRSHIPWSSGVRIGSLLRLKAAEGVHHGTAALRVPGPGGRADGDQPEDPASPDRVRSAPGLLQRTAHPARPSGGRRRHAASVLAQLSP
;
A
#
# COMPACT_ATOMS: atom_id res chain seq x y z
N MET A 1 64.46 -36.99 -17.61
CA MET A 1 63.85 -35.74 -17.11
C MET A 1 62.46 -35.65 -17.69
N GLY A 2 61.42 -35.73 -16.86
CA GLY A 2 60.03 -35.68 -17.33
C GLY A 2 59.65 -34.27 -17.76
N GLN A 3 58.85 -34.14 -18.83
CA GLN A 3 58.22 -32.87 -19.15
C GLN A 3 57.14 -32.60 -18.10
N GLU A 4 57.35 -31.60 -17.25
CA GLU A 4 56.28 -31.09 -16.38
C GLU A 4 55.13 -30.59 -17.27
N GLY A 5 53.96 -31.21 -17.13
CA GLY A 5 52.77 -30.80 -17.86
C GLY A 5 52.46 -29.34 -17.57
N ARG A 6 52.32 -28.53 -18.62
CA ARG A 6 52.04 -27.08 -18.50
C ARG A 6 50.81 -26.86 -17.63
N SER A 7 51.02 -26.43 -16.40
CA SER A 7 49.93 -26.13 -15.46
C SER A 7 49.11 -24.95 -15.98
N PHE A 8 47.80 -24.98 -15.73
CA PHE A 8 46.92 -23.88 -16.10
C PHE A 8 47.21 -22.67 -15.20
N GLY A 9 47.94 -21.69 -15.73
CA GLY A 9 48.30 -20.46 -15.01
C GLY A 9 49.73 -20.46 -14.47
N SER A 10 49.98 -19.58 -13.50
CA SER A 10 51.29 -19.41 -12.85
C SER A 10 51.10 -19.14 -11.36
N ILE A 11 51.93 -19.76 -10.51
CA ILE A 11 51.95 -19.52 -9.07
C ILE A 11 53.31 -18.92 -8.68
N GLU A 12 53.27 -17.80 -7.96
CA GLU A 12 54.44 -17.04 -7.52
C GLU A 12 54.43 -16.91 -5.99
N ARG A 13 55.54 -17.23 -5.31
CA ARG A 13 55.65 -17.06 -3.85
C ARG A 13 55.98 -15.60 -3.54
N ARG A 14 55.21 -14.96 -2.65
CA ARG A 14 55.33 -13.54 -2.30
C ARG A 14 55.16 -13.35 -0.78
N SER A 15 56.22 -12.92 -0.11
CA SER A 15 56.23 -12.61 1.34
C SER A 15 55.63 -13.71 2.23
N GLY A 16 55.97 -14.97 1.98
CA GLY A 16 55.47 -16.14 2.71
C GLY A 16 54.28 -16.84 2.06
N TYR A 17 53.42 -16.11 1.35
CA TYR A 17 52.20 -16.60 0.70
C TYR A 17 52.39 -16.95 -0.78
N PHE A 18 51.36 -17.51 -1.43
CA PHE A 18 51.34 -17.84 -2.85
C PHE A 18 50.31 -16.99 -3.61
N ARG A 19 50.70 -16.42 -4.76
CA ARG A 19 49.83 -15.69 -5.69
C ARG A 19 49.61 -16.53 -6.95
N ALA A 20 48.38 -16.92 -7.22
CA ALA A 20 48.01 -17.51 -8.52
C ALA A 20 47.62 -16.43 -9.54
N ARG A 21 47.96 -16.67 -10.81
CA ARG A 21 47.46 -15.94 -11.98
C ARG A 21 47.09 -16.90 -13.10
N TYR A 22 46.15 -16.52 -13.96
CA TYR A 22 45.74 -17.28 -15.14
C TYR A 22 45.50 -16.35 -16.34
N VAL A 23 45.28 -16.94 -17.51
CA VAL A 23 44.79 -16.23 -18.70
C VAL A 23 43.32 -16.64 -18.91
N GLY A 24 42.43 -15.66 -18.97
CA GLY A 24 41.00 -15.88 -19.15
C GLY A 24 40.61 -16.21 -20.59
N ALA A 25 39.33 -16.55 -20.80
CA ALA A 25 38.78 -16.72 -22.16
C ALA A 25 38.81 -15.40 -22.97
N ASP A 26 38.86 -14.26 -22.28
CA ASP A 26 39.09 -12.91 -22.83
C ASP A 26 40.54 -12.66 -23.29
N ARG A 27 41.44 -13.64 -23.15
CA ARG A 27 42.88 -13.57 -23.41
C ARG A 27 43.63 -12.58 -22.50
N GLN A 28 43.01 -12.07 -21.44
CA GLN A 28 43.66 -11.18 -20.47
C GLN A 28 44.26 -11.96 -19.30
N ARG A 29 45.28 -11.39 -18.64
CA ARG A 29 45.87 -11.96 -17.42
C ARG A 29 45.08 -11.51 -16.20
N HIS A 30 44.58 -12.49 -15.44
CA HIS A 30 43.83 -12.30 -14.20
C HIS A 30 44.62 -12.85 -13.02
N ASP A 31 44.61 -12.16 -11.88
CA ASP A 31 45.12 -12.71 -10.61
C ASP A 31 43.98 -13.35 -9.82
N ALA A 32 44.34 -14.28 -8.92
CA ALA A 32 43.47 -14.67 -7.82
C ALA A 32 42.98 -13.47 -6.99
N PRO A 33 41.76 -13.53 -6.43
CA PRO A 33 41.20 -12.46 -5.60
C PRO A 33 41.86 -12.36 -4.22
N HIS A 34 42.68 -13.33 -3.81
CA HIS A 34 43.44 -13.36 -2.56
C HIS A 34 44.79 -14.08 -2.75
N LEU A 35 45.65 -13.99 -1.73
CA LEU A 35 46.86 -14.79 -1.62
C LEU A 35 46.55 -16.06 -0.81
N PHE A 36 47.17 -17.18 -1.18
CA PHE A 36 46.99 -18.47 -0.53
C PHE A 36 48.11 -18.71 0.49
N SER A 37 47.79 -19.37 1.62
CA SER A 37 48.79 -19.82 2.60
C SER A 37 49.65 -20.94 2.04
N GLU A 38 49.01 -21.95 1.44
CA GLU A 38 49.70 -23.11 0.88
C GLU A 38 49.72 -23.06 -0.65
N ARG A 39 50.73 -23.70 -1.24
CA ARG A 39 50.83 -23.82 -2.71
C ARG A 39 49.69 -24.67 -3.28
N ILE A 40 49.28 -25.70 -2.55
CA ILE A 40 48.25 -26.66 -2.99
C ILE A 40 46.89 -25.99 -3.16
N ASP A 41 46.53 -25.04 -2.28
CA ASP A 41 45.29 -24.26 -2.38
C ASP A 41 45.25 -23.41 -3.66
N ALA A 42 46.40 -22.81 -4.02
CA ALA A 42 46.56 -22.04 -5.24
C ALA A 42 46.46 -22.91 -6.50
N GLU A 43 46.94 -24.16 -6.45
CA GLU A 43 46.81 -25.15 -7.54
C GLU A 43 45.35 -25.64 -7.68
N HIS A 44 44.68 -25.93 -6.57
CA HIS A 44 43.25 -26.30 -6.57
C HIS A 44 42.39 -25.18 -7.16
N TRP A 45 42.58 -23.93 -6.71
CA TRP A 45 41.83 -22.78 -7.22
C TRP A 45 42.07 -22.55 -8.73
N LEU A 46 43.31 -22.68 -9.21
CA LEU A 46 43.59 -22.64 -10.66
C LEU A 46 42.88 -23.77 -11.42
N GLY A 47 42.79 -24.97 -10.84
CA GLY A 47 42.03 -26.09 -11.41
C GLY A 47 40.52 -25.83 -11.49
N GLU A 48 39.94 -25.10 -10.53
CA GLU A 48 38.53 -24.68 -10.57
C GLU A 48 38.28 -23.61 -11.64
N VAL A 49 39.17 -22.63 -11.76
CA VAL A 49 39.11 -21.60 -12.80
C VAL A 49 39.28 -22.22 -14.19
N HIS A 50 40.20 -23.17 -14.36
CA HIS A 50 40.34 -23.91 -15.63
C HIS A 50 39.04 -24.62 -16.00
N ARG A 51 38.42 -25.30 -15.02
CA ARG A 51 37.18 -26.06 -15.20
C ARG A 51 35.99 -25.16 -15.58
N SER A 52 35.87 -23.96 -15.01
CA SER A 52 34.80 -23.03 -15.38
C SER A 52 35.01 -22.43 -16.78
N ILE A 53 36.26 -22.19 -17.19
CA ILE A 53 36.59 -21.77 -18.57
C ILE A 53 36.26 -22.89 -19.56
N SER A 54 36.66 -24.13 -19.29
CA SER A 54 36.35 -25.30 -20.14
C SER A 54 34.86 -25.62 -20.26
N ARG A 55 34.01 -25.07 -19.38
CA ARG A 55 32.55 -25.22 -19.41
C ARG A 55 31.81 -24.03 -20.00
N GLU A 56 32.53 -23.00 -20.44
CA GLU A 56 31.95 -21.71 -20.88
C GLU A 56 31.15 -20.99 -19.77
N GLU A 57 31.32 -21.39 -18.51
CA GLU A 57 30.67 -20.81 -17.32
C GLU A 57 31.44 -19.58 -16.78
N TRP A 58 32.71 -19.42 -17.17
CA TRP A 58 33.60 -18.38 -16.69
C TRP A 58 33.22 -16.97 -17.20
N ARG A 59 33.30 -15.99 -16.30
CA ARG A 59 33.13 -14.56 -16.60
C ARG A 59 34.40 -13.79 -16.18
N PRO A 60 34.80 -12.72 -16.91
CA PRO A 60 35.93 -11.89 -16.51
C PRO A 60 35.70 -11.29 -15.11
N PRO A 61 36.63 -11.46 -14.15
CA PRO A 61 36.50 -10.85 -12.83
C PRO A 61 36.66 -9.33 -12.95
N VAL A 62 35.56 -8.59 -12.73
CA VAL A 62 35.53 -7.12 -12.85
C VAL A 62 36.29 -6.49 -11.68
N LYS A 63 37.61 -6.35 -11.82
CA LYS A 63 38.43 -5.54 -10.91
C LYS A 63 38.15 -4.06 -11.14
N VAL A 64 37.12 -3.52 -10.49
CA VAL A 64 36.84 -2.07 -10.45
C VAL A 64 37.94 -1.37 -9.63
N LYS A 65 39.09 -1.10 -10.25
CA LYS A 65 40.13 -0.23 -9.67
C LYS A 65 39.52 1.14 -9.39
N GLY A 66 39.60 1.58 -8.14
CA GLY A 66 39.06 2.87 -7.70
C GLY A 66 37.66 2.82 -7.07
N ARG A 67 37.07 1.64 -6.90
CA ARG A 67 35.90 1.50 -6.02
C ARG A 67 36.32 1.74 -4.56
N PRO A 68 35.68 2.67 -3.82
CA PRO A 68 36.01 2.87 -2.41
C PRO A 68 35.56 1.68 -1.55
N ASP A 69 36.36 1.37 -0.52
CA ASP A 69 36.24 0.16 0.32
C ASP A 69 34.88 0.06 1.07
N ASP A 70 34.16 1.17 1.23
CA ASP A 70 32.84 1.17 1.85
C ASP A 70 31.79 0.44 1.00
N LEU A 71 31.90 0.51 -0.34
CA LEU A 71 31.01 -0.16 -1.29
C LEU A 71 31.22 -1.68 -1.35
N ASP A 72 32.29 -2.22 -0.78
CA ASP A 72 32.45 -3.67 -0.63
C ASP A 72 31.61 -4.23 0.51
N THR A 73 31.17 -3.38 1.44
CA THR A 73 30.23 -3.74 2.51
C THR A 73 28.77 -3.67 2.04
N LEU A 74 27.91 -4.52 2.62
CA LEU A 74 26.47 -4.46 2.35
C LEU A 74 25.87 -3.08 2.64
N ALA A 75 26.30 -2.39 3.71
CA ALA A 75 25.76 -1.09 4.07
C ALA A 75 26.17 0.02 3.07
N GLY A 76 27.44 0.10 2.68
CA GLY A 76 27.89 1.08 1.70
C GLY A 76 27.24 0.85 0.33
N TYR A 77 27.29 -0.39 -0.16
CA TYR A 77 26.63 -0.75 -1.42
C TYR A 77 25.13 -0.48 -1.40
N ALA A 78 24.42 -0.85 -0.32
CA ALA A 78 22.99 -0.56 -0.19
C ALA A 78 22.68 0.94 -0.22
N ARG A 79 23.51 1.78 0.42
CA ARG A 79 23.33 3.24 0.38
C ARG A 79 23.57 3.80 -1.02
N HIS A 80 24.57 3.31 -1.73
CA HIS A 80 24.86 3.67 -3.12
C HIS A 80 23.69 3.31 -4.05
N CYS A 81 23.21 2.06 -4.02
CA CYS A 81 22.01 1.63 -4.75
C CYS A 81 20.79 2.52 -4.43
N LEU A 82 20.59 2.85 -3.15
CA LEU A 82 19.48 3.70 -2.72
C LEU A 82 19.65 5.19 -3.08
N ALA A 83 20.85 5.64 -3.39
CA ALA A 83 21.13 6.97 -3.93
C ALA A 83 20.77 7.03 -5.42
N GLU A 84 21.28 6.09 -6.22
CA GLU A 84 21.15 6.09 -7.69
C GLU A 84 19.73 5.76 -8.18
N ARG A 85 18.99 4.89 -7.48
CA ARG A 85 17.62 4.52 -7.89
C ARG A 85 16.69 5.74 -7.97
N GLU A 86 15.87 5.77 -9.03
CA GLU A 86 14.74 6.69 -9.18
C GLU A 86 13.58 6.35 -8.22
N LEU A 87 13.75 6.74 -6.95
CA LEU A 87 12.76 6.49 -5.89
C LEU A 87 11.95 7.75 -5.57
N THR A 88 10.63 7.59 -5.45
CA THR A 88 9.77 8.63 -4.88
C THR A 88 10.23 8.97 -3.45
N PRO A 89 10.06 10.22 -2.96
CA PRO A 89 10.60 10.66 -1.67
C PRO A 89 10.23 9.72 -0.50
N ARG A 90 8.96 9.28 -0.45
CA ARG A 90 8.45 8.34 0.56
C ARG A 90 9.04 6.93 0.43
N THR A 91 9.31 6.45 -0.78
CA THR A 91 9.97 5.14 -0.96
C THR A 91 11.43 5.21 -0.53
N ARG A 92 12.14 6.29 -0.86
CA ARG A 92 13.52 6.54 -0.41
C ARG A 92 13.61 6.64 1.12
N GLU A 93 12.69 7.37 1.75
CA GLU A 93 12.55 7.49 3.21
C GLU A 93 12.30 6.14 3.89
N GLU A 94 11.35 5.33 3.39
CA GLU A 94 11.06 4.01 3.96
C GLU A 94 12.21 3.02 3.72
N TYR A 95 12.85 3.01 2.54
CA TYR A 95 13.98 2.13 2.26
C TYR A 95 15.21 2.48 3.12
N GLY A 96 15.54 3.77 3.27
CA GLY A 96 16.58 4.21 4.20
C GLY A 96 16.25 3.81 5.65
N ARG A 97 14.99 3.97 6.07
CA ARG A 97 14.55 3.55 7.41
C ARG A 97 14.67 2.04 7.63
N LEU A 98 14.34 1.22 6.62
CA LEU A 98 14.50 -0.25 6.67
C LEU A 98 15.97 -0.66 6.68
N LEU A 99 16.81 0.00 5.86
CA LEU A 99 18.25 -0.23 5.82
C LEU A 99 18.89 0.06 7.18
N GLU A 100 18.83 1.31 7.64
CA GLU A 100 19.55 1.75 8.85
C GLU A 100 19.01 1.13 10.15
N LYS A 101 17.70 0.84 10.24
CA LYS A 101 17.11 0.30 11.48
C LYS A 101 17.05 -1.23 11.55
N LEU A 102 17.07 -1.95 10.42
CA LEU A 102 16.81 -3.40 10.40
C LEU A 102 17.87 -4.22 9.66
N ILE A 103 18.53 -3.68 8.63
CA ILE A 103 19.51 -4.44 7.83
C ILE A 103 20.94 -4.13 8.31
N ALA A 104 21.30 -2.86 8.30
CA ALA A 104 22.66 -2.38 8.59
C ALA A 104 23.20 -2.79 9.99
N PRO A 105 22.41 -2.78 11.09
CA PRO A 105 22.92 -3.09 12.42
C PRO A 105 23.45 -4.52 12.62
N THR A 106 23.16 -5.45 11.70
CA THR A 106 23.47 -6.88 11.84
C THR A 106 24.16 -7.48 10.62
N LEU A 107 23.85 -6.99 9.41
CA LEU A 107 24.46 -7.44 8.16
C LEU A 107 25.33 -6.36 7.49
N GLY A 108 25.25 -5.10 7.93
CA GLY A 108 25.77 -3.95 7.19
C GLY A 108 27.28 -3.94 6.99
N ALA A 109 28.05 -4.29 8.02
CA ALA A 109 29.53 -4.29 7.99
C ALA A 109 30.12 -5.49 7.23
N ILE A 110 29.29 -6.41 6.73
CA ILE A 110 29.74 -7.65 6.09
C ILE A 110 30.03 -7.35 4.61
N GLN A 111 31.17 -7.83 4.12
CA GLN A 111 31.51 -7.72 2.70
C GLN A 111 30.56 -8.56 1.85
N LEU A 112 30.16 -8.06 0.68
CA LEU A 112 29.16 -8.70 -0.21
C LEU A 112 29.52 -10.16 -0.52
N LYS A 113 30.80 -10.43 -0.85
CA LYS A 113 31.34 -11.78 -1.13
C LYS A 113 31.29 -12.76 0.05
N HIS A 114 31.11 -12.27 1.28
CA HIS A 114 31.02 -13.09 2.50
C HIS A 114 29.59 -13.17 3.06
N LEU A 115 28.59 -12.73 2.29
CA LEU A 115 27.19 -12.71 2.74
C LEU A 115 26.48 -14.03 2.48
N GLU A 116 26.53 -14.94 3.44
CA GLU A 116 25.98 -16.29 3.29
C GLU A 116 24.45 -16.40 3.49
N PRO A 117 23.78 -17.37 2.81
CA PRO A 117 22.33 -17.61 2.96
C PRO A 117 21.89 -17.95 4.39
N ASP A 118 22.73 -18.63 5.17
CA ASP A 118 22.42 -18.97 6.55
C ASP A 118 22.39 -17.74 7.46
N ARG A 119 23.35 -16.82 7.30
CA ARG A 119 23.37 -15.57 8.06
C ARG A 119 22.14 -14.71 7.75
N ILE A 120 21.69 -14.67 6.50
CA ILE A 120 20.43 -14.00 6.12
C ILE A 120 19.21 -14.71 6.72
N ARG A 121 19.22 -16.05 6.84
CA ARG A 121 18.16 -16.81 7.52
C ARG A 121 18.10 -16.47 9.01
N ARG A 122 19.24 -16.48 9.70
CA ARG A 122 19.37 -16.07 11.11
C ARG A 122 18.87 -14.64 11.30
N TRP A 123 19.38 -13.69 10.52
CA TRP A 123 18.89 -12.31 10.49
C TRP A 123 17.38 -12.21 10.32
N TYR A 124 16.80 -12.88 9.33
CA TYR A 124 15.36 -12.85 9.09
C TYR A 124 14.56 -13.42 10.28
N SER A 125 15.10 -14.39 11.02
CA SER A 125 14.45 -14.90 12.24
C SER A 125 14.58 -13.98 13.45
N THR A 126 15.65 -13.18 13.56
CA THR A 126 15.97 -12.39 14.76
C THR A 126 15.60 -10.91 14.68
N VAL A 127 15.70 -10.27 13.51
CA VAL A 127 15.65 -8.80 13.43
C VAL A 127 14.25 -8.20 13.68
N LEU A 128 13.21 -9.02 13.55
CA LEU A 128 11.85 -8.69 14.00
C LEU A 128 11.16 -9.95 14.53
N SER A 129 10.64 -9.82 15.75
CA SER A 129 9.72 -10.75 16.40
C SER A 129 8.48 -11.02 15.55
N ALA A 130 7.71 -12.05 15.94
CA ALA A 130 6.52 -12.48 15.20
C ALA A 130 5.41 -11.41 15.11
N ASP A 131 5.48 -10.34 15.90
CA ASP A 131 4.53 -9.22 15.96
C ASP A 131 4.56 -8.29 14.73
N ARG A 132 5.68 -8.21 14.01
CA ARG A 132 5.87 -7.26 12.87
C ARG A 132 6.12 -7.93 11.51
N PRO A 133 5.27 -8.89 11.08
CA PRO A 133 5.53 -9.71 9.90
C PRO A 133 5.54 -8.91 8.58
N VAL A 134 4.79 -7.80 8.49
CA VAL A 134 4.77 -6.91 7.31
C VAL A 134 6.09 -6.14 7.16
N GLN A 135 6.60 -5.55 8.24
CA GLN A 135 7.84 -4.79 8.21
C GLN A 135 9.04 -5.71 7.93
N ARG A 136 9.04 -6.93 8.49
CA ARG A 136 10.02 -7.98 8.20
C ARG A 136 10.00 -8.42 6.73
N LYS A 137 8.81 -8.57 6.14
CA LYS A 137 8.65 -8.82 4.69
C LYS A 137 9.28 -7.70 3.86
N HIS A 138 9.01 -6.44 4.19
CA HIS A 138 9.55 -5.30 3.45
C HIS A 138 11.08 -5.18 3.57
N ALA A 139 11.65 -5.36 4.76
CA ALA A 139 13.11 -5.38 4.94
C ALA A 139 13.77 -6.49 4.11
N TYR A 140 13.22 -7.70 4.12
CA TYR A 140 13.75 -8.80 3.30
C TYR A 140 13.59 -8.53 1.79
N SER A 141 12.46 -7.98 1.35
CA SER A 141 12.25 -7.62 -0.05
C SER A 141 13.23 -6.56 -0.54
N LEU A 142 13.57 -5.58 0.30
CA LEU A 142 14.59 -4.58 0.03
C LEU A 142 15.98 -5.22 -0.08
N LEU A 143 16.39 -6.01 0.93
CA LEU A 143 17.68 -6.72 0.93
C LEU A 143 17.84 -7.60 -0.32
N ARG A 144 16.80 -8.36 -0.68
CA ARG A 144 16.81 -9.21 -1.87
C ARG A 144 16.90 -8.43 -3.19
N SER A 145 16.36 -7.20 -3.25
CA SER A 145 16.51 -6.32 -4.42
C SER A 145 17.95 -5.83 -4.54
N ILE A 146 18.53 -5.30 -3.45
CA ILE A 146 19.91 -4.80 -3.44
C ILE A 146 20.89 -5.92 -3.83
N LEU A 147 20.74 -7.12 -3.24
CA LEU A 147 21.58 -8.26 -3.58
C LEU A 147 21.28 -8.88 -4.95
N ARG A 148 20.26 -8.40 -5.66
CA ARG A 148 20.05 -8.76 -7.07
C ARG A 148 20.80 -7.81 -7.98
N GLU A 149 20.80 -6.52 -7.69
CA GLU A 149 21.69 -5.56 -8.36
C GLU A 149 23.16 -5.98 -8.18
N ALA A 150 23.58 -6.45 -6.99
CA ALA A 150 24.94 -6.99 -6.79
C ALA A 150 25.25 -8.26 -7.61
N GLU A 151 24.24 -9.09 -7.88
CA GLU A 151 24.35 -10.32 -8.71
C GLU A 151 24.38 -9.95 -10.20
N ASP A 152 23.58 -8.97 -10.61
CA ASP A 152 23.52 -8.44 -11.98
C ASP A 152 24.80 -7.64 -12.34
N GLU A 153 25.42 -6.93 -11.37
CA GLU A 153 26.73 -6.26 -11.48
C GLU A 153 27.94 -7.21 -11.38
N GLY A 154 27.74 -8.49 -11.02
CA GLY A 154 28.83 -9.46 -10.85
C GLY A 154 29.70 -9.27 -9.61
N LEU A 155 29.22 -8.53 -8.59
CA LEU A 155 29.89 -8.35 -7.30
C LEU A 155 29.76 -9.59 -6.39
N ILE A 156 28.74 -10.41 -6.65
CA ILE A 156 28.51 -11.73 -6.05
C ILE A 156 28.09 -12.72 -7.13
N ASP A 157 28.55 -13.96 -7.04
CA ASP A 157 28.20 -15.00 -8.03
C ASP A 157 26.70 -15.35 -8.01
N ARG A 158 26.05 -15.18 -6.84
CA ARG A 158 24.68 -15.63 -6.64
C ARG A 158 24.02 -14.93 -5.45
N ASN A 159 22.78 -14.49 -5.61
CA ASN A 159 22.01 -13.84 -4.55
C ASN A 159 21.71 -14.83 -3.40
N PRO A 160 22.12 -14.52 -2.15
CA PRO A 160 21.96 -15.40 -0.99
C PRO A 160 20.56 -15.35 -0.33
N CYS A 161 19.67 -14.44 -0.73
CA CYS A 161 18.31 -14.35 -0.20
C CYS A 161 17.40 -15.51 -0.65
N ARG A 162 17.52 -16.66 0.03
CA ARG A 162 16.84 -17.95 -0.29
C ARG A 162 15.85 -18.44 0.78
N VAL A 163 15.43 -17.57 1.70
CA VAL A 163 14.45 -17.91 2.75
C VAL A 163 13.09 -18.23 2.11
N ARG A 164 12.55 -19.41 2.40
CA ARG A 164 11.24 -19.86 1.93
C ARG A 164 10.10 -19.20 2.72
N ASN A 165 8.90 -19.13 2.13
CA ASN A 165 7.69 -18.58 2.75
C ASN A 165 7.76 -17.10 3.21
N VAL A 166 8.75 -16.31 2.75
CA VAL A 166 8.81 -14.88 3.07
C VAL A 166 7.54 -14.18 2.59
N GLY A 167 6.84 -13.56 3.53
CA GLY A 167 5.72 -12.68 3.24
C GLY A 167 4.34 -13.34 3.11
N LYS A 168 4.18 -14.61 3.54
CA LYS A 168 2.88 -15.18 3.93
C LYS A 168 2.39 -14.53 5.23
N VAL A 169 1.97 -13.27 5.15
CA VAL A 169 1.36 -12.55 6.27
C VAL A 169 -0.15 -12.78 6.20
N ARG A 170 -0.70 -13.59 7.12
CA ARG A 170 -2.16 -13.66 7.29
C ARG A 170 -2.68 -12.31 7.76
N ARG A 171 -3.88 -11.93 7.33
CA ARG A 171 -4.56 -10.75 7.91
C ARG A 171 -4.85 -11.04 9.38
N THR A 172 -4.61 -10.03 10.22
CA THR A 172 -4.85 -10.10 11.67
C THR A 172 -6.32 -9.84 12.04
N ARG A 173 -7.10 -9.25 11.12
CA ARG A 173 -8.53 -8.99 11.29
C ARG A 173 -9.27 -9.16 9.96
N ASP A 174 -10.51 -9.62 10.06
CA ASP A 174 -11.51 -9.39 9.03
C ASP A 174 -12.08 -7.98 9.14
N ILE A 175 -12.70 -7.49 8.07
CA ILE A 175 -13.21 -6.13 7.96
C ILE A 175 -14.65 -6.21 7.50
N GLU A 176 -15.57 -5.94 8.40
CA GLU A 176 -16.97 -5.73 8.06
C GLU A 176 -17.11 -4.32 7.45
N PRO A 177 -17.64 -4.19 6.22
CA PRO A 177 -17.89 -2.89 5.60
C PRO A 177 -18.80 -1.99 6.46
N ALA A 178 -18.66 -0.68 6.34
CA ALA A 178 -19.66 0.26 6.85
C ALA A 178 -20.96 0.15 6.03
N THR A 179 -22.11 0.15 6.71
CA THR A 179 -23.42 0.09 6.03
C THR A 179 -23.81 1.44 5.41
N PRO A 180 -24.73 1.49 4.42
CA PRO A 180 -25.25 2.76 3.88
C PRO A 180 -25.85 3.67 4.96
N ALA A 181 -26.55 3.08 5.95
CA ALA A 181 -27.11 3.82 7.08
C ALA A 181 -26.02 4.41 7.99
N GLU A 182 -24.94 3.67 8.26
CA GLU A 182 -23.75 4.18 8.96
C GLU A 182 -23.10 5.32 8.20
N LEU A 183 -22.87 5.17 6.88
CA LEU A 183 -22.27 6.22 6.05
C LEU A 183 -23.12 7.50 6.01
N ASN A 184 -24.45 7.38 6.04
CA ASN A 184 -25.34 8.54 6.03
C ASN A 184 -25.28 9.36 7.32
N LYS A 185 -25.02 8.75 8.48
CA LYS A 185 -24.79 9.48 9.76
C LYS A 185 -23.56 10.40 9.71
N LEU A 186 -22.68 10.26 8.72
CA LEU A 186 -21.57 11.21 8.50
C LEU A 186 -22.07 12.61 8.09
N LEU A 187 -23.32 12.74 7.62
CA LEU A 187 -23.96 14.01 7.28
C LEU A 187 -24.39 14.82 8.51
N ASP A 188 -24.53 14.16 9.67
CA ASP A 188 -24.88 14.80 10.95
C ASP A 188 -23.67 15.54 11.58
N LEU A 189 -22.47 15.29 11.05
CA LEU A 189 -21.24 15.95 11.48
C LEU A 189 -21.01 17.30 10.77
N PRO A 190 -20.25 18.23 11.38
CA PRO A 190 -19.80 19.44 10.70
C PRO A 190 -19.16 19.11 9.35
N PRO A 191 -19.47 19.84 8.24
CA PRO A 191 -19.06 19.45 6.89
C PRO A 191 -17.55 19.19 6.71
N LYS A 192 -16.69 19.95 7.39
CA LYS A 192 -15.22 19.75 7.41
C LYS A 192 -14.76 18.44 8.06
N GLN A 193 -15.64 17.74 8.77
CA GLN A 193 -15.39 16.46 9.45
C GLN A 193 -16.09 15.29 8.74
N GLY A 194 -17.37 15.45 8.41
CA GLY A 194 -18.19 14.42 7.75
C GLY A 194 -17.82 14.15 6.30
N LEU A 195 -17.82 15.20 5.46
CA LEU A 195 -17.67 15.07 4.01
C LEU A 195 -16.35 14.42 3.54
N PRO A 196 -15.16 14.67 4.16
CA PRO A 196 -13.93 13.96 3.81
C PRO A 196 -14.03 12.44 4.00
N VAL A 197 -14.76 11.99 5.04
CA VAL A 197 -14.92 10.58 5.39
C VAL A 197 -16.02 9.95 4.54
N LEU A 198 -17.08 10.69 4.27
CA LEU A 198 -18.19 10.30 3.39
C LEU A 198 -17.69 10.05 1.97
N LEU A 199 -16.87 10.95 1.43
CA LEU A 199 -16.23 10.79 0.12
C LEU A 199 -15.29 9.57 0.08
N ALA A 200 -14.59 9.24 1.18
CA ALA A 200 -13.82 8.01 1.27
C ALA A 200 -14.71 6.74 1.30
N GLY A 201 -15.86 6.81 1.98
CA GLY A 201 -16.80 5.71 2.18
C GLY A 201 -17.70 5.40 0.98
N TRP A 202 -18.04 6.40 0.16
CA TRP A 202 -18.84 6.21 -1.06
C TRP A 202 -18.01 6.17 -2.34
N CYS A 203 -16.98 7.03 -2.48
CA CYS A 203 -16.19 7.14 -3.72
C CYS A 203 -14.84 6.40 -3.65
N GLY A 204 -14.59 5.60 -2.59
CA GLY A 204 -13.38 4.78 -2.47
C GLY A 204 -12.08 5.55 -2.30
N LEU A 205 -12.15 6.85 -1.97
CA LEU A 205 -11.02 7.77 -1.99
C LEU A 205 -10.03 7.51 -0.83
N ARG A 206 -8.74 7.42 -1.17
CA ARG A 206 -7.64 7.28 -0.20
C ARG A 206 -7.40 8.59 0.55
N SER A 207 -6.83 8.53 1.75
CA SER A 207 -6.58 9.73 2.58
C SER A 207 -5.77 10.83 1.88
N GLY A 208 -4.77 10.47 1.08
CA GLY A 208 -4.00 11.41 0.27
C GLY A 208 -4.81 11.99 -0.90
N GLU A 209 -5.73 11.23 -1.49
CA GLU A 209 -6.63 11.67 -2.57
C GLU A 209 -7.64 12.68 -2.03
N VAL A 210 -8.36 12.34 -0.94
CA VAL A 210 -9.32 13.23 -0.28
C VAL A 210 -8.69 14.58 0.08
N ARG A 211 -7.49 14.57 0.66
CA ARG A 211 -6.75 15.79 1.01
C ARG A 211 -6.22 16.57 -0.20
N GLY A 212 -6.13 15.92 -1.36
CA GLY A 212 -5.62 16.49 -2.61
C GLY A 212 -6.70 17.06 -3.53
N LEU A 213 -7.98 16.75 -3.28
CA LEU A 213 -9.08 17.27 -4.08
C LEU A 213 -9.09 18.81 -4.08
N ARG A 214 -9.20 19.40 -5.27
CA ARG A 214 -9.47 20.82 -5.49
C ARG A 214 -10.93 21.05 -5.86
N ARG A 215 -11.37 22.32 -5.84
CA ARG A 215 -12.73 22.70 -6.23
C ARG A 215 -13.07 22.28 -7.67
N ARG A 216 -12.12 22.41 -8.61
CA ARG A 216 -12.25 21.94 -10.01
C ARG A 216 -12.36 20.41 -10.17
N ASP A 217 -11.93 19.66 -9.17
CA ASP A 217 -11.94 18.20 -9.20
C ASP A 217 -13.34 17.64 -8.87
N LEU A 218 -14.32 18.50 -8.55
CA LEU A 218 -15.67 18.11 -8.16
C LEU A 218 -16.70 18.64 -9.17
N ASP A 219 -17.38 17.71 -9.85
CA ASP A 219 -18.50 17.99 -10.75
C ASP A 219 -19.80 17.62 -10.05
N LEU A 220 -20.58 18.61 -9.65
CA LEU A 220 -21.84 18.38 -8.95
C LEU A 220 -23.05 18.32 -9.90
N THR A 221 -22.86 18.68 -11.17
CA THR A 221 -23.88 18.53 -12.22
C THR A 221 -23.87 17.11 -12.75
N GLU A 222 -22.69 16.62 -13.15
CA GLU A 222 -22.51 15.23 -13.62
C GLU A 222 -22.42 14.22 -12.48
N GLY A 223 -22.28 14.69 -11.23
CA GLY A 223 -22.11 13.83 -10.06
C GLY A 223 -20.79 13.04 -10.09
N VAL A 224 -19.67 13.69 -10.43
CA VAL A 224 -18.36 13.04 -10.60
C VAL A 224 -17.30 13.70 -9.73
N VAL A 225 -16.47 12.90 -9.06
CA VAL A 225 -15.21 13.34 -8.45
C VAL A 225 -14.01 12.86 -9.26
N ARG A 226 -13.18 13.80 -9.68
CA ARG A 226 -12.04 13.64 -10.58
C ARG A 226 -10.76 13.48 -9.77
N VAL A 227 -10.30 12.24 -9.55
CA VAL A 227 -9.04 11.99 -8.85
C VAL A 227 -7.88 12.31 -9.78
N ARG A 228 -7.11 13.36 -9.46
CA ARG A 228 -5.97 13.83 -10.26
C ARG A 228 -4.66 13.92 -9.49
N GLN A 229 -4.71 14.20 -8.19
CA GLN A 229 -3.54 14.42 -7.33
C GLN A 229 -3.71 13.76 -5.97
N ALA A 230 -2.61 13.57 -5.23
CA ALA A 230 -2.62 13.18 -3.83
C ALA A 230 -1.63 14.01 -3.00
N VAL A 231 -1.97 14.20 -1.74
CA VAL A 231 -1.11 14.81 -0.73
C VAL A 231 -0.33 13.73 -0.01
N THR A 232 1.00 13.82 -0.06
CA THR A 232 1.93 13.02 0.73
C THR A 232 2.75 13.93 1.64
N ARG A 233 3.37 13.36 2.68
CA ARG A 233 4.27 14.07 3.59
C ARG A 233 5.51 13.22 3.82
N THR A 234 6.69 13.81 3.63
CA THR A 234 8.01 13.18 3.81
C THR A 234 8.95 14.21 4.41
N LYS A 235 9.79 13.81 5.39
CA LYS A 235 10.71 14.73 6.12
C LYS A 235 10.07 16.06 6.56
N GLY A 236 8.81 16.02 6.99
CA GLY A 236 8.05 17.21 7.42
C GLY A 236 7.44 18.06 6.29
N GLN A 237 7.96 17.99 5.06
CA GLN A 237 7.46 18.70 3.88
C GLN A 237 6.19 18.06 3.32
N VAL A 238 5.31 18.88 2.74
CA VAL A 238 4.07 18.44 2.09
C VAL A 238 4.30 18.43 0.58
N HIS A 239 4.13 17.26 -0.04
CA HIS A 239 4.21 17.11 -1.50
C HIS A 239 2.81 16.85 -2.04
N VAL A 240 2.33 17.75 -2.88
CA VAL A 240 1.11 17.59 -3.68
C VAL A 240 1.56 17.22 -5.09
N GLY A 241 1.17 16.05 -5.57
CA GLY A 241 1.65 15.55 -6.86
C GLY A 241 0.62 14.65 -7.56
N ALA A 242 0.87 14.39 -8.84
CA ALA A 242 0.10 13.44 -9.62
C ALA A 242 0.13 12.04 -8.99
N GLN A 243 -0.86 11.21 -9.34
CA GLN A 243 -0.94 9.84 -8.85
C GLN A 243 0.26 9.01 -9.33
N LYS A 244 0.82 8.18 -8.45
CA LYS A 244 2.03 7.37 -8.74
C LYS A 244 1.85 6.39 -9.92
N ALA A 245 0.62 6.00 -10.22
CA ALA A 245 0.28 5.14 -11.34
C ALA A 245 -0.80 5.78 -12.19
N ALA A 246 -0.78 5.57 -13.50
CA ALA A 246 -1.80 6.05 -14.42
C ALA A 246 -3.22 5.65 -13.98
N ALA A 247 -3.40 4.40 -13.52
CA ALA A 247 -4.66 3.90 -12.96
C ALA A 247 -5.15 4.63 -11.69
N GLY A 248 -4.29 5.40 -11.01
CA GLY A 248 -4.71 6.23 -9.89
C GLY A 248 -5.48 7.48 -10.33
N THR A 249 -5.21 7.98 -11.55
CA THR A 249 -5.97 9.06 -12.19
C THR A 249 -7.26 8.48 -12.76
N ARG A 250 -8.39 8.91 -12.21
CA ARG A 250 -9.70 8.30 -12.47
C ARG A 250 -10.84 9.25 -12.18
N ASP A 251 -12.00 8.97 -12.75
CA ASP A 251 -13.26 9.62 -12.42
C ASP A 251 -14.15 8.62 -11.67
N VAL A 252 -14.78 9.09 -10.61
CA VAL A 252 -15.64 8.26 -9.74
C VAL A 252 -16.99 8.93 -9.60
N GLY A 253 -18.05 8.16 -9.87
CA GLY A 253 -19.43 8.60 -9.63
C GLY A 253 -19.69 8.83 -8.15
N ILE A 254 -20.22 10.01 -7.83
CA ILE A 254 -20.75 10.37 -6.53
C ILE A 254 -22.21 9.92 -6.54
N PRO A 255 -22.69 9.13 -5.55
CA PRO A 255 -24.11 8.85 -5.42
C PRO A 255 -24.94 10.15 -5.37
N PRO A 256 -26.22 10.19 -5.81
CA PRO A 256 -26.97 11.44 -5.84
C PRO A 256 -27.20 12.10 -4.47
N HIS A 257 -27.33 11.29 -3.41
CA HIS A 257 -27.78 11.77 -2.09
C HIS A 257 -26.80 12.71 -1.33
N PRO A 258 -25.45 12.63 -1.45
CA PRO A 258 -24.54 13.59 -0.82
C PRO A 258 -24.30 14.85 -1.66
N ILE A 259 -24.72 14.89 -2.93
CA ILE A 259 -24.48 16.04 -3.84
C ILE A 259 -25.02 17.36 -3.26
N PRO A 260 -26.23 17.46 -2.69
CA PRO A 260 -26.72 18.70 -2.08
C PRO A 260 -25.86 19.19 -0.90
N TYR A 261 -25.30 18.28 -0.11
CA TYR A 261 -24.44 18.60 1.03
C TYR A 261 -23.06 19.08 0.57
N LEU A 262 -22.51 18.46 -0.49
CA LEU A 262 -21.29 18.91 -1.15
C LEU A 262 -21.49 20.30 -1.79
N ALA A 263 -22.62 20.54 -2.45
CA ALA A 263 -22.97 21.84 -3.04
C ALA A 263 -23.02 22.95 -1.98
N LYS A 264 -23.77 22.71 -0.88
CA LYS A 264 -23.86 23.64 0.25
C LYS A 264 -22.49 23.93 0.88
N TYR A 265 -21.63 22.91 1.00
CA TYR A 265 -20.28 23.07 1.51
C TYR A 265 -19.38 23.89 0.56
N VAL A 266 -19.39 23.60 -0.74
CA VAL A 266 -18.59 24.32 -1.75
C VAL A 266 -19.01 25.78 -1.89
N ALA A 267 -20.30 26.08 -1.73
CA ALA A 267 -20.83 27.45 -1.69
C ALA A 267 -20.40 28.22 -0.42
N ALA A 268 -20.30 27.55 0.73
CA ALA A 268 -19.90 28.15 2.00
C ALA A 268 -18.37 28.28 2.20
N LEU A 269 -17.55 27.73 1.30
CA LEU A 269 -16.09 27.87 1.34
C LEU A 269 -15.64 29.25 0.82
N PRO A 270 -14.57 29.84 1.39
CA PRO A 270 -13.98 31.07 0.85
C PRO A 270 -13.61 30.93 -0.63
N MET A 271 -13.79 32.01 -1.38
CA MET A 271 -13.58 32.03 -2.84
C MET A 271 -12.07 31.97 -3.19
N THR A 272 -11.52 30.76 -3.22
CA THR A 272 -10.11 30.46 -3.55
C THR A 272 -9.93 30.03 -5.01
N GLY A 273 -10.87 30.41 -5.88
CA GLY A 273 -10.88 30.05 -7.30
C GLY A 273 -11.15 28.55 -7.56
N ARG A 274 -10.87 28.10 -8.78
CA ARG A 274 -11.01 26.69 -9.18
C ARG A 274 -9.93 25.78 -8.57
N ASP A 275 -8.80 26.37 -8.21
CA ASP A 275 -7.58 25.67 -7.81
C ASP A 275 -7.41 25.51 -6.30
N GLY A 276 -8.22 26.19 -5.49
CA GLY A 276 -8.26 25.98 -4.05
C GLY A 276 -8.64 24.54 -3.67
N PHE A 277 -8.09 24.05 -2.56
CA PHE A 277 -8.43 22.72 -2.04
C PHE A 277 -9.91 22.66 -1.62
N LEU A 278 -10.56 21.53 -1.90
CA LEU A 278 -11.90 21.23 -1.43
C LEU A 278 -11.93 21.16 0.11
N PHE A 279 -10.87 20.60 0.71
CA PHE A 279 -10.67 20.56 2.16
C PHE A 279 -9.37 21.31 2.52
N PRO A 280 -9.42 22.63 2.72
CA PRO A 280 -8.24 23.42 3.06
C PRO A 280 -7.80 23.23 4.52
N GLY A 281 -6.55 23.61 4.79
CA GLY A 281 -5.97 23.72 6.13
C GLY A 281 -6.53 24.91 6.92
N GLY A 282 -5.98 25.13 8.12
CA GLY A 282 -6.36 26.27 8.98
C GLY A 282 -5.94 27.63 8.41
N ASP A 283 -4.98 27.63 7.50
CA ASP A 283 -4.49 28.77 6.71
C ASP A 283 -5.35 29.09 5.48
N GLY A 284 -6.33 28.24 5.15
CA GLY A 284 -7.21 28.41 3.98
C GLY A 284 -6.58 28.09 2.62
N VAL A 285 -5.26 27.95 2.53
CA VAL A 285 -4.51 27.79 1.27
C VAL A 285 -3.84 26.42 1.15
N SER A 286 -3.27 25.88 2.23
CA SER A 286 -2.70 24.53 2.23
C SER A 286 -3.77 23.44 2.17
N PRO A 287 -3.45 22.20 1.74
CA PRO A 287 -4.35 21.08 1.90
C PRO A 287 -4.57 20.74 3.39
N MET A 288 -5.73 20.17 3.72
CA MET A 288 -6.01 19.61 5.05
C MET A 288 -4.83 18.73 5.52
N SER A 289 -4.39 18.90 6.76
CA SER A 289 -3.29 18.11 7.32
C SER A 289 -3.74 16.68 7.65
N GLU A 290 -2.81 15.72 7.69
CA GLU A 290 -3.16 14.34 8.09
C GLU A 290 -3.69 14.29 9.52
N LYS A 291 -3.18 15.15 10.42
CA LYS A 291 -3.67 15.29 11.80
C LYS A 291 -5.12 15.76 11.83
N ALA A 292 -5.49 16.73 10.99
CA ALA A 292 -6.87 17.21 10.87
C ALA A 292 -7.81 16.13 10.32
N LEU A 293 -7.40 15.41 9.26
CA LEU A 293 -8.19 14.30 8.73
C LEU A 293 -8.34 13.15 9.75
N ARG A 294 -7.29 12.83 10.50
CA ARG A 294 -7.33 11.80 11.56
C ARG A 294 -8.24 12.21 12.72
N TYR A 295 -8.26 13.50 13.09
CA TYR A 295 -9.19 14.04 14.08
C TYR A 295 -10.65 13.96 13.59
N ALA A 296 -10.92 14.42 12.37
CA ALA A 296 -12.22 14.30 11.72
C ALA A 296 -12.70 12.84 11.68
N TYR A 297 -11.82 11.92 11.28
CA TYR A 297 -12.11 10.50 11.25
C TYR A 297 -12.39 9.91 12.65
N GLY A 298 -11.66 10.35 13.68
CA GLY A 298 -11.91 9.97 15.07
C GLY A 298 -13.28 10.40 15.61
N LYS A 299 -13.87 11.47 15.07
CA LYS A 299 -15.26 11.87 15.33
C LYS A 299 -16.25 11.08 14.48
N ALA A 300 -15.99 10.96 13.18
CA ALA A 300 -16.77 10.18 12.23
C ALA A 300 -17.02 8.73 12.71
N ARG A 301 -15.95 8.01 13.04
CA ARG A 301 -16.04 6.61 13.48
C ARG A 301 -16.88 6.41 14.74
N LYS A 302 -16.96 7.43 15.63
CA LYS A 302 -17.80 7.41 16.83
C LYS A 302 -19.27 7.63 16.50
N VAL A 303 -19.59 8.62 15.66
CA VAL A 303 -20.97 8.92 15.23
C VAL A 303 -21.60 7.74 14.47
N ILE A 304 -20.82 7.05 13.65
CA ILE A 304 -21.30 5.87 12.92
C ILE A 304 -21.28 4.58 13.76
N GLY A 305 -20.70 4.59 14.96
CA GLY A 305 -20.59 3.41 15.83
C GLY A 305 -19.53 2.38 15.42
N ARG A 306 -18.53 2.76 14.62
CA ARG A 306 -17.52 1.88 14.01
C ARG A 306 -16.09 2.24 14.40
N GLU A 307 -15.81 2.23 15.71
CA GLU A 307 -14.45 2.49 16.23
C GLU A 307 -13.42 1.39 15.86
N ASP A 308 -13.88 0.25 15.35
CA ASP A 308 -13.08 -0.83 14.76
C ASP A 308 -12.45 -0.47 13.41
N LEU A 309 -13.05 0.48 12.69
CA LEU A 309 -12.59 0.88 11.36
C LEU A 309 -11.42 1.88 11.42
N THR A 310 -10.59 1.78 10.40
CA THR A 310 -9.54 2.76 10.04
C THR A 310 -9.97 3.53 8.80
N PHE A 311 -9.37 4.71 8.56
CA PHE A 311 -9.72 5.52 7.38
C PHE A 311 -9.61 4.74 6.06
N HIS A 312 -8.66 3.80 5.94
CA HIS A 312 -8.49 3.01 4.72
C HIS A 312 -9.59 1.94 4.55
N ASP A 313 -10.27 1.54 5.62
CA ASP A 313 -11.42 0.64 5.55
C ASP A 313 -12.69 1.35 5.06
N MET A 314 -12.71 2.70 5.03
CA MET A 314 -13.75 3.43 4.29
C MET A 314 -13.63 3.15 2.80
N CYS A 315 -12.41 3.13 2.26
CA CYS A 315 -12.14 2.74 0.88
C CYS A 315 -12.56 1.27 0.62
N HIS A 316 -12.36 0.39 1.60
CA HIS A 316 -12.84 -1.00 1.55
C HIS A 316 -14.37 -1.07 1.53
N SER A 317 -15.03 -0.23 2.33
CA SER A 317 -16.48 -0.18 2.43
C SER A 317 -17.10 0.25 1.10
N ALA A 318 -16.56 1.29 0.46
CA ALA A 318 -16.96 1.71 -0.89
C ALA A 318 -16.89 0.56 -1.91
N ALA A 319 -15.75 -0.15 -1.94
CA ALA A 319 -15.52 -1.26 -2.86
C ALA A 319 -16.45 -2.45 -2.60
N SER A 320 -16.69 -2.80 -1.33
CA SER A 320 -17.63 -3.84 -0.92
C SER A 320 -19.08 -3.47 -1.29
N LEU A 321 -19.50 -2.23 -1.02
CA LEU A 321 -20.86 -1.76 -1.35
C LEU A 321 -21.09 -1.77 -2.87
N ALA A 322 -20.13 -1.31 -3.67
CA ALA A 322 -20.19 -1.39 -5.13
C ALA A 322 -20.13 -2.84 -5.65
N GLY A 323 -19.42 -3.74 -4.97
CA GLY A 323 -19.49 -5.18 -5.25
C GLY A 323 -20.90 -5.75 -5.01
N MET A 324 -21.58 -5.31 -3.95
CA MET A 324 -22.94 -5.73 -3.58
C MET A 324 -24.05 -5.15 -4.47
N THR A 325 -23.82 -4.03 -5.18
CA THR A 325 -24.75 -3.57 -6.23
C THR A 325 -24.68 -4.47 -7.47
N GLY A 326 -23.55 -5.14 -7.69
CA GLY A 326 -23.28 -6.02 -8.82
C GLY A 326 -22.31 -5.45 -9.84
N ALA A 327 -21.51 -4.43 -9.48
CA ALA A 327 -20.58 -3.79 -10.40
C ALA A 327 -19.52 -4.78 -10.95
N PRO A 328 -19.26 -4.78 -12.27
CA PRO A 328 -18.28 -5.66 -12.89
C PRO A 328 -16.86 -5.33 -12.42
N THR A 329 -15.95 -6.30 -12.55
CA THR A 329 -14.57 -6.19 -12.03
C THR A 329 -13.80 -5.02 -12.65
N ALA A 330 -14.10 -4.68 -13.91
CA ALA A 330 -13.51 -3.54 -14.61
C ALA A 330 -13.92 -2.20 -13.98
N GLU A 331 -15.20 -2.01 -13.67
CA GLU A 331 -15.71 -0.79 -13.01
C GLU A 331 -15.17 -0.65 -11.60
N LEU A 332 -15.17 -1.73 -10.80
CA LEU A 332 -14.57 -1.72 -9.46
C LEU A 332 -13.05 -1.45 -9.49
N LYS A 333 -12.33 -2.01 -10.47
CA LYS A 333 -10.90 -1.74 -10.69
C LYS A 333 -10.67 -0.27 -11.02
N ALA A 334 -11.49 0.30 -11.91
CA ALA A 334 -11.45 1.71 -12.29
C ALA A 334 -11.76 2.61 -11.10
N MET A 335 -12.91 2.43 -10.43
CA MET A 335 -13.37 3.16 -9.25
C MET A 335 -12.32 3.21 -8.13
N MET A 336 -11.64 2.09 -7.89
CA MET A 336 -10.61 1.99 -6.84
C MET A 336 -9.22 2.43 -7.32
N GLY A 337 -9.01 2.63 -8.62
CA GLY A 337 -7.70 2.89 -9.21
C GLY A 337 -6.68 1.78 -8.93
N HIS A 338 -7.11 0.52 -9.03
CA HIS A 338 -6.26 -0.65 -8.80
C HIS A 338 -5.50 -1.04 -10.08
N ALA A 339 -4.21 -1.37 -9.94
CA ALA A 339 -3.39 -1.79 -11.08
C ALA A 339 -3.83 -3.16 -11.64
N THR A 340 -4.18 -4.11 -10.76
CA THR A 340 -4.52 -5.51 -11.11
C THR A 340 -5.94 -5.88 -10.68
N ALA A 341 -6.56 -6.82 -11.42
CA ALA A 341 -7.92 -7.31 -11.12
C ALA A 341 -7.97 -8.13 -9.82
N GLY A 342 -6.91 -8.86 -9.46
CA GLY A 342 -6.83 -9.61 -8.20
C GLY A 342 -6.93 -8.76 -6.92
N MET A 343 -6.74 -7.44 -7.02
CA MET A 343 -7.05 -6.53 -5.91
C MET A 343 -8.55 -6.30 -5.68
N VAL A 344 -9.40 -6.74 -6.61
CA VAL A 344 -10.86 -6.53 -6.64
C VAL A 344 -11.65 -7.79 -6.27
N GLU A 345 -11.14 -8.99 -6.59
CA GLU A 345 -11.79 -10.29 -6.33
C GLU A 345 -12.36 -10.41 -4.90
N ARG A 346 -11.60 -9.91 -3.92
CA ARG A 346 -11.96 -9.75 -2.50
C ARG A 346 -13.24 -8.98 -2.17
N TYR A 347 -13.84 -8.29 -3.14
CA TYR A 347 -15.11 -7.55 -2.99
C TYR A 347 -16.24 -8.21 -3.80
N GLN A 348 -15.93 -9.21 -4.62
CA GLN A 348 -16.86 -9.85 -5.56
C GLN A 348 -17.21 -11.26 -5.10
N HIS A 349 -18.19 -11.34 -4.20
CA HIS A 349 -18.84 -12.61 -3.86
C HIS A 349 -20.16 -12.75 -4.63
N ALA A 350 -20.22 -13.75 -5.51
CA ALA A 350 -21.42 -14.02 -6.32
C ALA A 350 -22.58 -14.52 -5.45
N THR A 351 -23.50 -13.63 -5.10
CA THR A 351 -24.69 -13.99 -4.31
C THR A 351 -25.79 -14.54 -5.21
N ARG A 352 -26.83 -15.15 -4.62
CA ARG A 352 -28.06 -15.49 -5.37
C ARG A 352 -28.74 -14.22 -5.90
N ALA A 353 -28.78 -13.15 -5.09
CA ALA A 353 -29.38 -11.88 -5.45
C ALA A 353 -28.64 -11.15 -6.59
N SER A 354 -27.30 -11.20 -6.63
CA SER A 354 -26.55 -10.58 -7.75
C SER A 354 -26.75 -11.35 -9.06
N ARG A 355 -26.88 -12.69 -9.02
CA ARG A 355 -27.22 -13.51 -10.20
C ARG A 355 -28.61 -13.17 -10.75
N SER A 356 -29.62 -13.02 -9.89
CA SER A 356 -30.97 -12.61 -10.31
C SER A 356 -30.97 -11.20 -10.92
N ARG A 357 -30.33 -10.21 -10.26
CA ARG A 357 -30.20 -8.85 -10.81
C ARG A 357 -29.43 -8.80 -12.14
N LEU A 358 -28.39 -9.62 -12.31
CA LEU A 358 -27.67 -9.71 -13.57
C LEU A 358 -28.57 -10.25 -14.69
N ALA A 359 -29.35 -11.30 -14.42
CA ALA A 359 -30.31 -11.84 -15.38
C ALA A 359 -31.43 -10.83 -15.74
N GLU A 360 -31.94 -10.07 -14.76
CA GLU A 360 -32.88 -8.97 -15.00
C GLU A 360 -32.26 -7.87 -15.88
N ASN A 361 -31.01 -7.50 -15.63
CA ASN A 361 -30.32 -6.46 -16.41
C ASN A 361 -30.00 -6.94 -17.84
N MET A 362 -29.61 -8.21 -18.02
CA MET A 362 -29.50 -8.83 -19.35
C MET A 362 -30.85 -8.85 -20.08
N SER A 363 -31.94 -9.13 -19.37
CA SER A 363 -33.30 -9.06 -19.92
C SER A 363 -33.71 -7.64 -20.31
N LYS A 364 -33.31 -6.60 -19.54
CA LYS A 364 -33.52 -5.19 -19.91
C LYS A 364 -32.68 -4.78 -21.12
N ALA A 365 -31.45 -5.30 -21.24
CA ALA A 365 -30.53 -5.01 -22.35
C ALA A 365 -30.86 -5.76 -23.66
N ARG A 366 -31.87 -6.66 -23.67
CA ARG A 366 -32.19 -7.52 -24.83
C ARG A 366 -32.72 -6.79 -26.08
N GLY A 367 -33.01 -5.49 -25.97
CA GLY A 367 -33.75 -4.72 -26.96
C GLY A 367 -35.23 -5.10 -27.05
N ASP A 368 -35.95 -4.48 -27.98
CA ASP A 368 -37.35 -4.86 -28.26
C ASP A 368 -37.38 -6.20 -29.02
N LEU A 369 -37.56 -7.28 -28.27
CA LEU A 369 -38.07 -8.51 -28.84
C LEU A 369 -39.47 -8.22 -29.39
N ARG A 370 -39.60 -8.12 -30.72
CA ARG A 370 -40.89 -8.30 -31.38
C ARG A 370 -41.48 -9.60 -30.83
N PRO A 371 -42.70 -9.60 -30.26
CA PRO A 371 -43.31 -10.83 -29.82
C PRO A 371 -43.37 -11.75 -31.03
N VAL A 372 -42.79 -12.95 -30.93
CA VAL A 372 -42.98 -13.98 -31.94
C VAL A 372 -44.48 -14.16 -32.03
N CYS A 373 -45.05 -13.77 -33.17
CA CYS A 373 -46.49 -13.77 -33.34
C CYS A 373 -46.93 -15.22 -33.14
N ALA A 374 -47.70 -15.47 -32.07
CA ALA A 374 -48.36 -16.74 -31.88
C ALA A 374 -49.42 -16.84 -32.99
N THR A 375 -49.00 -17.34 -34.15
CA THR A 375 -49.85 -17.58 -35.30
C THR A 375 -50.94 -18.53 -34.84
N ARG A 376 -52.14 -17.99 -34.62
CA ARG A 376 -53.35 -18.78 -34.46
C ARG A 376 -53.56 -19.51 -35.79
N SER A 377 -53.06 -20.74 -35.90
CA SER A 377 -53.37 -21.64 -36.99
C SER A 377 -54.82 -22.11 -36.86
N SER A 378 -55.72 -21.30 -37.41
CA SER A 378 -57.10 -21.71 -37.63
C SER A 378 -57.17 -22.77 -38.74
N GLY A 379 -57.37 -24.02 -38.36
CA GLY A 379 -57.77 -25.11 -39.27
C GLY A 379 -56.65 -26.06 -39.70
N GLY A 380 -56.86 -27.35 -39.45
CA GLY A 380 -55.98 -28.43 -39.91
C GLY A 380 -55.85 -29.54 -38.87
N ARG A 381 -56.65 -30.62 -38.99
CA ARG A 381 -56.44 -31.83 -38.19
C ARG A 381 -55.25 -32.59 -38.77
N SER A 382 -54.20 -32.78 -37.98
CA SER A 382 -53.25 -33.90 -38.18
C SER A 382 -52.82 -34.43 -36.81
N HIS A 383 -52.93 -35.75 -36.64
CA HIS A 383 -52.57 -36.43 -35.40
C HIS A 383 -51.06 -36.38 -35.18
N ILE A 384 -50.62 -35.89 -34.02
CA ILE A 384 -49.35 -36.29 -33.40
C ILE A 384 -49.66 -36.58 -31.92
N PRO A 385 -49.52 -37.83 -31.45
CA PRO A 385 -49.91 -38.19 -30.09
C PRO A 385 -48.78 -37.90 -29.10
N TRP A 386 -49.00 -36.98 -28.16
CA TRP A 386 -48.19 -36.85 -26.94
C TRP A 386 -49.10 -36.94 -25.71
N SER A 387 -49.33 -38.18 -25.25
CA SER A 387 -49.56 -38.47 -23.84
C SER A 387 -48.28 -38.11 -23.08
N SER A 388 -48.29 -37.33 -22.00
CA SER A 388 -49.09 -37.56 -20.78
C SER A 388 -49.30 -36.25 -19.99
N GLY A 389 -50.22 -36.26 -19.01
CA GLY A 389 -50.40 -35.14 -18.07
C GLY A 389 -49.14 -34.84 -17.24
N VAL A 390 -49.06 -33.73 -16.50
CA VAL A 390 -50.04 -33.31 -15.47
C VAL A 390 -50.37 -31.80 -15.54
N ARG A 391 -51.59 -31.44 -15.11
CA ARG A 391 -52.15 -30.09 -15.13
C ARG A 391 -51.50 -29.18 -14.08
N ILE A 392 -51.21 -27.93 -14.45
CA ILE A 392 -50.99 -26.84 -13.49
C ILE A 392 -52.35 -26.38 -12.97
N GLY A 393 -52.76 -26.93 -11.81
CA GLY A 393 -53.95 -26.53 -11.08
C GLY A 393 -53.62 -25.43 -10.07
N SER A 394 -54.17 -24.24 -10.30
CA SER A 394 -54.20 -23.11 -9.37
C SER A 394 -54.74 -23.48 -7.98
N LEU A 395 -54.15 -22.95 -6.91
CA LEU A 395 -54.85 -22.71 -5.65
C LEU A 395 -54.25 -21.53 -4.88
N LEU A 396 -55.08 -20.53 -4.60
CA LEU A 396 -54.75 -19.33 -3.82
C LEU A 396 -55.58 -19.35 -2.53
N ARG A 397 -54.94 -19.16 -1.37
CA ARG A 397 -55.53 -18.87 -0.02
C ARG A 397 -56.41 -19.95 0.64
N LEU A 398 -56.03 -20.32 1.88
CA LEU A 398 -56.80 -20.20 3.16
C LEU A 398 -55.90 -20.70 4.31
N LYS A 399 -55.55 -19.84 5.27
CA LYS A 399 -56.07 -19.72 6.66
C LYS A 399 -55.73 -20.86 7.65
N ALA A 400 -54.79 -20.52 8.55
CA ALA A 400 -54.87 -20.56 10.03
C ALA A 400 -55.08 -21.86 10.85
N ALA A 401 -54.20 -21.98 11.86
CA ALA A 401 -54.40 -22.40 13.26
C ALA A 401 -54.35 -23.89 13.67
N GLU A 402 -54.06 -24.07 14.98
CA GLU A 402 -53.79 -25.29 15.80
C GLU A 402 -52.31 -25.74 15.81
N GLY A 403 -51.62 -25.96 16.95
CA GLY A 403 -52.04 -26.35 18.31
C GLY A 403 -51.96 -27.88 18.42
N VAL A 404 -51.24 -28.55 19.32
CA VAL A 404 -50.93 -28.33 20.75
C VAL A 404 -49.75 -29.25 21.20
N HIS A 405 -49.20 -29.01 22.40
CA HIS A 405 -48.24 -29.76 23.26
C HIS A 405 -48.12 -31.32 23.16
N HIS A 406 -47.14 -32.06 23.74
CA HIS A 406 -46.21 -31.90 24.89
C HIS A 406 -44.89 -32.71 24.69
N GLY A 407 -43.85 -32.48 25.52
CA GLY A 407 -42.81 -33.51 25.77
C GLY A 407 -41.51 -33.03 26.46
N THR A 408 -41.44 -33.11 27.79
CA THR A 408 -40.25 -32.81 28.61
C THR A 408 -39.21 -33.94 28.66
N ALA A 409 -37.92 -33.60 28.61
CA ALA A 409 -36.84 -34.36 29.25
C ALA A 409 -35.70 -33.40 29.66
N ALA A 410 -35.09 -33.62 30.83
CA ALA A 410 -34.18 -32.68 31.48
C ALA A 410 -32.70 -33.09 31.37
N LEU A 411 -31.78 -32.12 31.51
CA LEU A 411 -30.42 -32.39 31.99
C LEU A 411 -29.89 -31.30 32.96
N ARG A 412 -29.13 -31.77 33.96
CA ARG A 412 -28.54 -31.09 35.15
C ARG A 412 -27.01 -30.95 34.93
N VAL A 413 -26.17 -30.08 35.50
CA VAL A 413 -26.14 -29.02 36.56
C VAL A 413 -25.01 -28.02 36.12
N PRO A 414 -24.50 -27.01 36.88
CA PRO A 414 -25.03 -26.16 37.97
C PRO A 414 -24.86 -24.63 37.70
N GLY A 415 -25.38 -23.79 38.60
CA GLY A 415 -25.18 -22.32 38.60
C GLY A 415 -23.96 -21.82 39.41
N PRO A 416 -23.77 -20.50 39.52
CA PRO A 416 -22.58 -19.89 40.12
C PRO A 416 -22.67 -19.76 41.65
N GLY A 417 -21.57 -20.05 42.35
CA GLY A 417 -21.40 -19.75 43.77
C GLY A 417 -20.46 -18.56 43.98
N GLY A 418 -20.85 -17.61 44.83
CA GLY A 418 -20.03 -16.45 45.16
C GLY A 418 -19.32 -16.56 46.52
N ARG A 419 -18.22 -15.82 46.65
CA ARG A 419 -17.72 -15.18 47.87
C ARG A 419 -17.25 -13.79 47.41
N ALA A 420 -17.73 -12.67 47.96
CA ALA A 420 -17.63 -12.23 49.35
C ALA A 420 -16.18 -11.98 49.76
N ASP A 421 -15.74 -10.75 49.51
CA ASP A 421 -14.82 -9.99 50.37
C ASP A 421 -15.18 -8.52 50.17
N GLY A 422 -15.28 -7.78 51.26
CA GLY A 422 -15.48 -6.34 51.24
C GLY A 422 -14.66 -5.72 52.36
N ASP A 423 -13.93 -4.65 52.06
CA ASP A 423 -13.49 -3.71 53.08
C ASP A 423 -13.17 -2.34 52.48
N GLN A 424 -13.87 -1.32 53.00
CA GLN A 424 -13.64 0.13 52.93
C GLN A 424 -14.42 0.68 54.14
N PRO A 425 -13.79 1.43 55.05
CA PRO A 425 -13.72 2.90 54.93
C PRO A 425 -12.33 3.44 55.41
N GLU A 426 -12.05 4.73 55.68
CA GLU A 426 -12.77 6.02 55.63
C GLU A 426 -11.97 7.06 54.80
N ASP A 427 -12.60 8.21 54.53
CA ASP A 427 -11.96 9.52 54.36
C ASP A 427 -12.45 10.38 55.55
N PRO A 428 -11.59 11.13 56.26
CA PRO A 428 -11.68 12.59 56.07
C PRO A 428 -10.36 13.37 56.28
N ALA A 429 -10.09 14.37 55.43
CA ALA A 429 -9.93 15.78 55.85
C ALA A 429 -9.50 16.76 54.73
N SER A 430 -10.31 17.80 54.52
CA SER A 430 -9.86 19.15 54.12
C SER A 430 -9.70 20.03 55.39
N PRO A 431 -9.20 21.30 55.37
CA PRO A 431 -8.82 22.15 54.22
C PRO A 431 -7.44 22.83 54.36
N ASP A 432 -6.98 23.63 53.37
CA ASP A 432 -6.80 25.09 53.62
C ASP A 432 -6.56 26.00 52.38
N ARG A 433 -6.80 27.28 52.65
CA ARG A 433 -6.99 28.49 51.83
C ARG A 433 -5.90 28.95 50.84
N VAL A 434 -6.41 29.38 49.67
CA VAL A 434 -6.30 30.74 49.08
C VAL A 434 -5.25 31.72 49.64
N ARG A 435 -4.33 32.17 48.76
CA ARG A 435 -3.75 33.55 48.61
C ARG A 435 -3.11 33.63 47.20
N SER A 436 -3.54 34.50 46.26
CA SER A 436 -3.11 35.90 46.03
C SER A 436 -1.57 36.13 46.06
N ALA A 437 -0.92 36.83 45.12
CA ALA A 437 -1.31 37.42 43.82
C ALA A 437 -0.05 37.56 42.87
N PRO A 438 0.20 38.57 41.99
CA PRO A 438 0.79 38.30 40.66
C PRO A 438 2.23 38.84 40.43
N GLY A 439 2.88 38.36 39.35
CA GLY A 439 4.19 38.85 38.89
C GLY A 439 4.19 39.23 37.40
N LEU A 440 4.54 40.48 37.09
CA LEU A 440 4.72 41.00 35.73
C LEU A 440 5.95 40.36 35.04
N LEU A 441 5.97 40.35 33.70
CA LEU A 441 6.85 41.24 32.92
C LEU A 441 6.65 41.14 31.39
N GLN A 442 6.13 42.25 30.84
CA GLN A 442 6.49 42.88 29.56
C GLN A 442 6.54 42.03 28.26
N ARG A 443 5.47 42.19 27.47
CA ARG A 443 5.60 42.35 26.01
C ARG A 443 5.80 43.82 25.69
N THR A 444 6.91 44.18 25.06
CA THR A 444 7.06 45.49 24.39
C THR A 444 6.57 45.40 22.95
N ALA A 445 5.83 46.41 22.52
CA ALA A 445 5.44 46.61 21.12
C ALA A 445 5.14 48.10 20.92
N HIS A 446 5.94 48.81 20.10
CA HIS A 446 5.53 49.99 19.30
C HIS A 446 6.61 50.36 18.25
N PRO A 447 6.32 51.23 17.25
CA PRO A 447 6.74 50.97 15.87
C PRO A 447 7.56 52.10 15.22
N ALA A 448 8.00 51.91 13.96
CA ALA A 448 8.18 53.01 13.00
C ALA A 448 8.20 52.55 11.52
N ARG A 449 7.58 53.37 10.66
CA ARG A 449 7.81 53.58 9.22
C ARG A 449 8.30 55.06 9.09
N PRO A 450 8.65 55.63 7.90
CA PRO A 450 9.05 55.07 6.60
C PRO A 450 10.30 55.77 5.98
N SER A 451 10.84 55.22 4.88
CA SER A 451 11.48 55.90 3.72
C SER A 451 12.18 54.83 2.85
N GLY A 452 12.44 54.98 1.55
CA GLY A 452 12.24 56.13 0.66
C GLY A 452 13.50 56.45 -0.14
N GLY A 453 13.94 55.57 -1.06
CA GLY A 453 15.19 55.77 -1.83
C GLY A 453 15.24 54.99 -3.15
N ARG A 454 15.53 55.70 -4.26
CA ARG A 454 15.68 55.15 -5.63
C ARG A 454 17.17 55.03 -6.03
N ARG A 455 17.50 54.04 -6.86
CA ARG A 455 18.53 53.97 -7.96
C ARG A 455 18.51 52.50 -8.47
N ARG A 456 18.12 52.15 -9.71
CA ARG A 456 18.61 52.43 -11.09
C ARG A 456 19.89 51.66 -11.48
N HIS A 457 19.86 51.10 -12.71
CA HIS A 457 20.89 50.36 -13.48
C HIS A 457 21.08 48.87 -13.07
N ALA A 458 21.23 47.88 -13.97
CA ALA A 458 21.28 47.90 -15.45
C ALA A 458 20.65 46.66 -16.13
N ALA A 459 20.37 46.83 -17.43
CA ALA A 459 20.19 45.86 -18.52
C ALA A 459 21.14 44.64 -18.48
N SER A 460 20.80 43.42 -18.90
CA SER A 460 20.10 42.90 -20.11
C SER A 460 21.01 42.67 -21.34
N VAL A 461 21.42 41.41 -21.55
CA VAL A 461 21.85 40.75 -22.82
C VAL A 461 21.47 39.26 -22.63
N LEU A 462 20.49 38.65 -23.31
CA LEU A 462 20.50 38.06 -24.68
C LEU A 462 21.72 37.16 -24.98
N ALA A 463 21.70 36.15 -25.88
CA ALA A 463 20.75 35.05 -26.17
C ALA A 463 21.36 34.21 -27.34
N GLN A 464 20.97 32.94 -27.50
CA GLN A 464 21.27 32.05 -28.66
C GLN A 464 22.76 31.62 -28.78
N LEU A 465 23.18 30.53 -29.45
CA LEU A 465 22.57 29.57 -30.41
C LEU A 465 23.07 28.13 -30.17
N SER A 466 22.25 27.12 -30.50
CA SER A 466 22.62 25.83 -31.13
C SER A 466 21.34 25.01 -31.42
N PRO A 467 21.35 24.10 -32.42
CA PRO A 467 20.32 24.05 -33.47
C PRO A 467 18.99 23.40 -33.10
#